data_AF-A0A2R8FB34-F1
#
_entry.id   AF-A0A2R8FB34-F1
#
_cell.length_a   1.000
_cell.length_b   1.000
_cell.length_c   1.000
_cell.angle_alpha   90.00
_cell.angle_beta   90.00
_cell.angle_gamma   90.00
#
_symmetry.space_group_name_H-M   'P 1'
#
loop_
_entity.id
_entity.type
_entity.pdbx_description
1 polymer ?
#
loop_
_entity_poly.entity_id
_entity_poly.type
_entity_poly.pdbx_seq_one_letter_code
_entity_poly.pdbx_strand_id
1 'polypeptide(L)'
;MLFSSLLFPKLCYGCHTPGAYFCSNCLQKLVIENREKPCTHCFHNLCVSEINSCHFRTCNLYFFSKTALSIYSYACAGKWRAIQFFSKRIASELASLDNMPTCIVYIVSTISREIVTEVAKLEKLSMISLWPCYPKKRQIKQLPKGNKICFLSKYPLSQQWFQAILEEFSSPVVSISLFLPPDCQ
;
A
#
# COMPACT_ATOMS: atom_id res chain seq x y z
N MET A 1 -20.66 -31.97 -11.26
CA MET A 1 -19.58 -30.95 -11.39
C MET A 1 -18.36 -31.34 -10.56
N LEU A 2 -17.65 -32.43 -10.90
CA LEU A 2 -16.50 -32.95 -10.11
C LEU A 2 -15.19 -33.06 -10.91
N PHE A 3 -15.24 -33.00 -12.25
CA PHE A 3 -14.06 -33.20 -13.10
C PHE A 3 -13.26 -31.91 -13.43
N SER A 4 -13.86 -30.73 -13.30
CA SER A 4 -13.18 -29.46 -13.58
C SER A 4 -12.10 -29.10 -12.54
N SER A 5 -12.23 -29.56 -11.30
CA SER A 5 -11.25 -29.34 -10.23
C SER A 5 -9.99 -30.21 -10.32
N LEU A 6 -10.01 -31.26 -11.14
CA LEU A 6 -8.86 -32.15 -11.39
C LEU A 6 -7.99 -31.65 -12.56
N LEU A 7 -8.58 -30.96 -13.54
CA LEU A 7 -7.86 -30.46 -14.71
C LEU A 7 -7.15 -29.11 -14.45
N PHE A 8 -7.64 -28.32 -13.50
CA PHE A 8 -7.05 -27.02 -13.13
C PHE A 8 -6.96 -26.89 -11.61
N PRO A 9 -5.95 -27.50 -10.96
CA PRO A 9 -5.79 -27.39 -9.52
C PRO A 9 -5.65 -25.92 -9.11
N LYS A 10 -6.29 -25.55 -7.99
CA LYS A 10 -6.08 -24.23 -7.37
C LYS A 10 -4.61 -24.13 -6.97
N LEU A 11 -3.85 -23.27 -7.61
CA LEU A 11 -2.43 -23.07 -7.31
C LEU A 11 -2.24 -21.92 -6.34
N CYS A 12 -1.30 -22.08 -5.42
CA CYS A 12 -0.89 -21.03 -4.51
C CYS A 12 -0.27 -19.86 -5.29
N TYR A 13 -0.71 -18.63 -5.00
CA TYR A 13 -0.18 -17.44 -5.67
C TYR A 13 1.26 -17.10 -5.28
N GLY A 14 1.80 -17.70 -4.22
CA GLY A 14 3.19 -17.50 -3.80
C GLY A 14 4.17 -18.54 -4.34
N CYS A 15 3.80 -19.82 -4.36
CA CYS A 15 4.72 -20.93 -4.70
C CYS A 15 4.15 -21.93 -5.70
N HIS A 16 2.96 -21.68 -6.26
CA HIS A 16 2.27 -22.54 -7.21
C HIS A 16 1.95 -23.96 -6.74
N THR A 17 2.10 -24.28 -5.45
CA THR A 17 1.67 -25.57 -4.91
C THR A 17 0.14 -25.73 -5.03
N PRO A 18 -0.37 -26.90 -5.40
CA PRO A 18 -1.80 -27.13 -5.53
C PRO A 18 -2.52 -27.16 -4.18
N GLY A 19 -3.82 -26.90 -4.18
CA GLY A 19 -4.73 -27.11 -3.05
C GLY A 19 -5.30 -25.83 -2.43
N ALA A 20 -4.53 -24.73 -2.42
CA ALA A 20 -4.96 -23.45 -1.84
C ALA A 20 -4.36 -22.27 -2.59
N TYR A 21 -5.08 -21.13 -2.65
CA TYR A 21 -4.55 -19.89 -3.22
C TYR A 21 -3.46 -19.25 -2.34
N PHE A 22 -3.49 -19.53 -1.03
CA PHE A 22 -2.47 -19.14 -0.06
C PHE A 22 -2.16 -20.35 0.81
N CYS A 23 -1.02 -21.01 0.60
CA CYS A 23 -0.60 -22.12 1.45
C CYS A 23 0.04 -21.59 2.75
N SER A 24 0.02 -22.40 3.80
CA SER A 24 0.59 -22.06 5.11
C SER A 24 2.05 -21.64 5.02
N ASN A 25 2.87 -22.34 4.21
CA ASN A 25 4.27 -22.02 4.00
C ASN A 25 4.46 -20.62 3.39
N CYS A 26 3.66 -20.23 2.39
CA CYS A 26 3.72 -18.88 1.83
C CYS A 26 3.26 -17.81 2.82
N LEU A 27 2.23 -18.09 3.62
CA LEU A 27 1.77 -17.17 4.65
C LEU A 27 2.81 -16.97 5.75
N GLN A 28 3.54 -18.01 6.16
CA GLN A 28 4.62 -17.90 7.14
C GLN A 28 5.81 -17.07 6.62
N LYS A 29 6.08 -17.11 5.31
CA LYS A 29 7.14 -16.31 4.67
C LYS A 29 6.74 -14.86 4.45
N LEU A 30 5.46 -14.51 4.60
CA LEU A 30 5.00 -13.13 4.57
C LEU A 30 5.27 -12.50 5.93
N VAL A 31 6.51 -12.05 6.13
CA VAL A 31 6.88 -11.26 7.30
C VAL A 31 6.17 -9.91 7.18
N ILE A 32 5.31 -9.63 8.15
CA ILE A 32 4.67 -8.33 8.34
C ILE A 32 5.64 -7.48 9.17
N GLU A 33 5.82 -6.20 8.80
CA GLU A 33 6.66 -5.29 9.57
C GLU A 33 6.11 -5.18 11.01
N ASN A 34 6.92 -5.59 12.00
CA ASN A 34 6.53 -5.54 13.41
C ASN A 34 6.64 -4.08 13.87
N ARG A 35 5.57 -3.53 14.46
CA ARG A 35 5.39 -2.10 14.76
C ARG A 35 6.23 -1.60 15.94
N GLU A 36 7.43 -2.09 16.14
CA GLU A 36 8.31 -1.61 17.20
C GLU A 36 9.11 -0.40 16.69
N LYS A 37 8.41 0.75 16.71
CA LYS A 37 8.89 2.13 16.44
C LYS A 37 8.86 2.56 14.97
N PRO A 38 8.50 3.83 14.68
CA PRO A 38 8.72 4.41 13.36
C PRO A 38 10.21 4.30 13.04
N CYS A 39 10.53 3.61 11.94
CA CYS A 39 11.90 3.45 11.49
C CYS A 39 12.49 4.83 11.15
N THR A 40 13.31 5.38 12.04
CA THR A 40 14.07 6.63 11.83
C THR A 40 15.03 6.52 10.64
N HIS A 41 15.48 5.31 10.30
CA HIS A 41 16.32 5.04 9.13
C HIS A 41 15.64 5.35 7.79
N CYS A 42 14.32 5.16 7.67
CA CYS A 42 13.59 5.51 6.44
C CYS A 42 13.51 7.03 6.23
N PHE A 43 13.51 7.83 7.31
CA PHE A 43 13.59 9.29 7.23
C PHE A 43 15.01 9.77 6.92
N HIS A 44 16.03 9.05 7.41
CA HIS A 44 17.43 9.38 7.16
C HIS A 44 17.81 9.30 5.67
N ASN A 45 17.34 8.26 4.97
CA ASN A 45 17.54 8.10 3.52
C ASN A 45 16.71 9.07 2.66
N LEU A 46 15.75 9.79 3.25
CA LEU A 46 14.96 10.80 2.54
C LEU A 46 15.59 12.21 2.64
N CYS A 47 16.75 12.37 3.31
CA CYS A 47 17.36 13.68 3.62
C CYS A 47 16.34 14.72 4.10
N VAL A 48 15.27 14.25 4.75
CA VAL A 48 14.38 15.10 5.51
C VAL A 48 15.14 15.22 6.81
N SER A 49 15.76 16.37 7.05
CA SER A 49 16.17 16.78 8.39
C SER A 49 15.09 16.35 9.36
N GLU A 50 15.44 15.91 10.58
CA GLU A 50 14.51 15.50 11.64
C GLU A 50 13.48 16.61 11.94
N ILE A 51 12.56 16.81 11.01
CA ILE A 51 11.41 17.66 11.14
C ILE A 51 10.48 16.73 11.87
N ASN A 52 10.35 16.99 13.17
CA ASN A 52 9.24 16.63 14.03
C ASN A 52 7.91 17.05 13.39
N SER A 53 7.60 16.47 12.24
CA SER A 53 6.33 16.62 11.56
C SER A 53 5.45 15.54 12.16
N CYS A 54 4.99 15.79 13.39
CA CYS A 54 3.95 15.02 14.10
C CYS A 54 2.67 14.81 13.25
N HIS A 55 2.60 15.46 12.09
CA HIS A 55 1.53 15.41 11.11
C HIS A 55 1.76 14.39 9.97
N PHE A 56 2.88 13.66 9.91
CA PHE A 56 3.08 12.67 8.83
C PHE A 56 3.38 11.27 9.38
N ARG A 57 2.50 10.31 9.08
CA ARG A 57 2.66 8.90 9.49
C ARG A 57 2.89 8.02 8.27
N THR A 58 4.01 7.30 8.25
CA THR A 58 4.33 6.29 7.23
C THR A 58 4.13 4.88 7.81
N CYS A 59 3.66 3.94 7.00
CA CYS A 59 3.51 2.53 7.35
C CYS A 59 3.85 1.67 6.14
N ASN A 60 4.63 0.60 6.32
CA ASN A 60 4.83 -0.42 5.30
C ASN A 60 4.26 -1.76 5.78
N LEU A 61 3.62 -2.50 4.88
CA LEU A 61 2.85 -3.68 5.28
C LEU A 61 3.67 -4.97 5.28
N TYR A 62 4.53 -5.13 4.29
CA TYR A 62 5.24 -6.37 4.04
C TYR A 62 6.72 -6.10 3.76
N PHE A 63 7.58 -7.00 4.22
CA PHE A 63 8.94 -7.03 3.71
C PHE A 63 8.95 -7.40 2.23
N PHE A 64 9.95 -6.86 1.52
CA PHE A 64 10.22 -7.26 0.15
C PHE A 64 10.60 -8.75 0.11
N SER A 65 9.75 -9.60 -0.45
CA SER A 65 10.05 -11.02 -0.64
C SER A 65 9.47 -11.53 -1.96
N LYS A 66 10.11 -12.57 -2.54
CA LYS A 66 9.62 -13.22 -3.77
C LYS A 66 8.16 -13.67 -3.63
N THR A 67 7.79 -14.21 -2.47
CA THR A 67 6.41 -14.62 -2.17
C THR A 67 5.44 -13.44 -2.23
N ALA A 68 5.78 -12.32 -1.58
CA ALA A 68 4.90 -11.15 -1.51
C ALA A 68 4.73 -10.50 -2.89
N LEU A 69 5.82 -10.42 -3.67
CA LEU A 69 5.79 -9.91 -5.05
C LEU A 69 5.02 -10.83 -5.99
N SER A 70 5.12 -12.15 -5.81
CA SER A 70 4.34 -13.11 -6.59
C SER A 70 2.85 -12.91 -6.36
N ILE A 71 2.42 -12.84 -5.08
CA ILE A 71 1.02 -12.56 -4.74
C ILE A 71 0.57 -11.21 -5.30
N TYR A 72 1.43 -10.18 -5.25
CA TYR A 72 1.16 -8.87 -5.82
C TYR A 72 0.98 -8.91 -7.34
N SER A 73 1.80 -9.67 -8.06
CA SER A 73 1.67 -9.83 -9.51
C SER A 73 0.30 -10.41 -9.90
N TYR A 74 -0.22 -11.34 -9.09
CA TYR A 74 -1.57 -11.87 -9.28
C TYR A 74 -2.65 -10.83 -8.99
N ALA A 75 -2.45 -9.95 -8.00
CA ALA A 75 -3.38 -8.85 -7.75
C ALA A 75 -3.41 -7.88 -8.94
N CYS A 76 -2.25 -7.52 -9.49
CA CYS A 76 -2.13 -6.71 -10.71
C CYS A 76 -2.78 -7.39 -11.92
N ALA A 77 -2.77 -8.72 -11.99
CA ALA A 77 -3.47 -9.50 -13.01
C ALA A 77 -4.99 -9.66 -12.75
N GLY A 78 -5.56 -8.90 -11.81
CA GLY A 78 -6.99 -8.92 -11.51
C GLY A 78 -7.47 -10.13 -10.70
N LYS A 79 -6.57 -10.92 -10.12
CA LYS A 79 -6.98 -12.08 -9.31
C LYS A 79 -7.60 -11.63 -8.00
N TRP A 80 -8.91 -11.78 -7.89
CA TRP A 80 -9.72 -11.33 -6.76
C TRP A 80 -9.17 -11.68 -5.38
N ARG A 81 -8.77 -12.95 -5.15
CA ARG A 81 -8.23 -13.35 -3.85
C ARG A 81 -6.92 -12.63 -3.48
N ALA A 82 -6.09 -12.30 -4.46
CA ALA A 82 -4.86 -11.54 -4.25
C ALA A 82 -5.17 -10.06 -3.99
N ILE A 83 -6.15 -9.48 -4.69
CA ILE A 83 -6.67 -8.14 -4.42
C ILE A 83 -7.17 -8.05 -2.97
N GLN A 84 -8.03 -8.99 -2.56
CA GLN A 84 -8.57 -9.07 -1.20
C GLN A 84 -7.49 -9.25 -0.13
N PHE A 85 -6.42 -9.98 -0.44
CA PHE A 85 -5.30 -10.18 0.48
C PHE A 85 -4.67 -8.84 0.87
N PHE A 86 -4.35 -7.99 -0.11
CA PHE A 86 -3.77 -6.67 0.18
C PHE A 86 -4.80 -5.67 0.71
N SER A 87 -6.01 -5.64 0.12
CA SER A 87 -7.01 -4.64 0.50
C SER A 87 -7.48 -4.80 1.94
N LYS A 88 -7.70 -6.03 2.41
CA LYS A 88 -8.07 -6.30 3.81
C LYS A 88 -6.97 -5.88 4.79
N ARG A 89 -5.70 -6.03 4.41
CA ARG A 89 -4.60 -5.58 5.27
C ARG A 89 -4.55 -4.06 5.35
N ILE A 90 -4.65 -3.37 4.21
CA ILE A 90 -4.71 -1.89 4.18
C ILE A 90 -5.90 -1.39 5.01
N ALA A 91 -7.09 -1.98 4.82
CA ALA A 91 -8.29 -1.69 5.60
C ALA A 91 -8.05 -1.83 7.12
N SER A 92 -7.45 -2.94 7.54
CA SER A 92 -7.10 -3.16 8.95
C SER A 92 -6.11 -2.13 9.50
N GLU A 93 -5.16 -1.65 8.68
CA GLU A 93 -4.24 -0.59 9.10
C GLU A 93 -4.96 0.74 9.25
N LEU A 94 -5.84 1.08 8.29
CA LEU A 94 -6.65 2.29 8.34
C LEU A 94 -7.56 2.32 9.58
N ALA A 95 -8.20 1.19 9.90
CA ALA A 95 -9.05 1.05 11.09
C ALA A 95 -8.27 1.19 12.41
N SER A 96 -6.94 0.98 12.39
CA SER A 96 -6.07 1.17 13.57
C SER A 96 -5.56 2.60 13.75
N LEU A 97 -5.94 3.52 12.85
CA LEU A 97 -5.63 4.93 12.98
C LEU A 97 -6.63 5.58 13.94
N ASP A 98 -6.15 6.43 14.84
CA ASP A 98 -7.01 7.22 15.74
C ASP A 98 -8.01 8.10 14.99
N ASN A 99 -7.71 8.39 13.73
CA ASN A 99 -8.57 9.17 12.86
C ASN A 99 -8.55 8.62 11.44
N MET A 100 -9.72 8.21 10.96
CA MET A 100 -9.89 7.66 9.63
C MET A 100 -9.69 8.75 8.56
N PRO A 101 -8.93 8.49 7.48
CA PRO A 101 -8.90 9.38 6.33
C PRO A 101 -10.27 9.44 5.66
N THR A 102 -10.53 10.51 4.91
CA THR A 102 -11.77 10.69 4.13
C THR A 102 -11.61 10.32 2.66
N CYS A 103 -10.36 10.27 2.20
CA CYS A 103 -10.03 9.88 0.84
C CYS A 103 -8.70 9.12 0.78
N ILE A 104 -8.63 8.25 -0.22
CA ILE A 104 -7.41 7.58 -0.65
C ILE A 104 -6.88 8.27 -1.90
N VAL A 105 -5.62 8.67 -1.83
CA VAL A 105 -4.85 9.20 -2.95
C VAL A 105 -3.85 8.13 -3.39
N TYR A 106 -3.74 7.89 -4.68
CA TYR A 106 -2.73 6.98 -5.22
C TYR A 106 -2.14 7.54 -6.49
N ILE A 107 -0.89 7.17 -6.78
CA ILE A 107 -0.24 7.54 -8.04
C ILE A 107 -0.51 6.42 -9.03
N VAL A 108 -1.07 6.76 -10.20
CA VAL A 108 -1.26 5.82 -11.30
C VAL A 108 0.08 5.17 -11.64
N SER A 109 0.04 3.88 -11.96
CA SER A 109 1.19 3.00 -12.22
C SER A 109 2.09 2.66 -11.04
N THR A 110 1.94 3.28 -9.86
CA THR A 110 2.75 2.92 -8.69
C THR A 110 2.10 1.86 -7.81
N ILE A 111 0.79 1.66 -7.93
CA ILE A 111 0.04 0.60 -7.24
C ILE A 111 -1.12 0.13 -8.14
N SER A 112 -1.50 -1.16 -8.05
CA SER A 112 -2.67 -1.71 -8.74
C SER A 112 -3.93 -0.94 -8.33
N ARG A 113 -4.64 -0.42 -9.34
CA ARG A 113 -5.89 0.33 -9.17
C ARG A 113 -6.98 -0.55 -8.54
N GLU A 114 -6.96 -1.83 -8.82
CA GLU A 114 -7.92 -2.82 -8.30
C GLU A 114 -7.81 -2.94 -6.79
N ILE A 115 -6.58 -2.94 -6.24
CA ILE A 115 -6.35 -2.92 -4.79
C ILE A 115 -6.92 -1.64 -4.18
N VAL A 116 -6.58 -0.48 -4.76
CA VAL A 116 -7.05 0.82 -4.25
C VAL A 116 -8.58 0.91 -4.29
N THR A 117 -9.19 0.45 -5.38
CA THR A 117 -10.64 0.44 -5.57
C THR A 117 -11.32 -0.44 -4.53
N GLU A 118 -10.76 -1.62 -4.25
CA GLU A 118 -11.32 -2.52 -3.23
C GLU A 118 -11.20 -1.93 -1.82
N VAL A 119 -10.08 -1.29 -1.47
CA VAL A 119 -9.94 -0.60 -0.18
C VAL A 119 -10.95 0.54 -0.06
N ALA A 120 -11.07 1.38 -1.09
CA ALA A 120 -12.01 2.50 -1.10
C ALA A 120 -13.46 2.01 -0.91
N LYS A 121 -13.81 0.86 -1.50
CA LYS A 121 -15.11 0.21 -1.32
C LYS A 121 -15.31 -0.31 0.11
N LEU A 122 -14.33 -1.02 0.67
CA LEU A 122 -14.40 -1.59 2.02
C LEU A 122 -14.59 -0.50 3.08
N GLU A 123 -13.83 0.59 2.95
CA GLU A 123 -13.80 1.67 3.92
C GLU A 123 -14.74 2.85 3.58
N LYS A 124 -15.51 2.74 2.49
CA LYS A 124 -16.40 3.80 1.97
C LYS A 124 -15.70 5.14 1.78
N LEU A 125 -14.46 5.10 1.27
CA LEU A 125 -13.64 6.29 1.03
C LEU A 125 -13.73 6.73 -0.42
N SER A 126 -13.58 8.04 -0.64
CA SER A 126 -13.36 8.56 -1.99
C SER A 126 -11.95 8.23 -2.48
N MET A 127 -11.77 8.09 -3.79
CA MET A 127 -10.48 7.76 -4.40
C MET A 127 -10.06 8.87 -5.38
N ILE A 128 -8.81 9.31 -5.28
CA ILE A 128 -8.23 10.32 -6.15
C ILE A 128 -6.94 9.76 -6.78
N SER A 129 -6.88 9.80 -8.10
CA SER A 129 -5.70 9.38 -8.86
C SER A 129 -4.79 10.55 -9.18
N LEU A 130 -3.50 10.42 -8.87
CA LEU A 130 -2.45 11.33 -9.32
C LEU A 130 -1.69 10.70 -10.47
N TRP A 131 -1.30 11.50 -11.46
CA TRP A 131 -0.56 11.02 -12.62
C TRP A 131 0.91 11.45 -12.51
N PRO A 132 1.86 10.54 -12.76
CA PRO A 132 3.28 10.84 -12.64
C PRO A 132 3.76 11.89 -13.66
N CYS A 133 3.10 12.00 -14.82
CA CYS A 133 3.45 12.94 -15.89
C CYS A 133 3.03 14.40 -15.60
N TYR A 134 2.13 14.64 -14.65
CA TYR A 134 1.68 15.99 -14.33
C TYR A 134 2.51 16.62 -13.19
N PRO A 135 2.64 17.96 -13.14
CA PRO A 135 3.37 18.63 -12.07
C PRO A 135 2.82 18.26 -10.68
N LYS A 136 3.68 17.67 -9.84
CA LYS A 136 3.32 17.16 -8.49
C LYS A 136 2.62 18.22 -7.64
N LYS A 137 3.23 19.41 -7.50
CA LYS A 137 2.67 20.52 -6.71
C LYS A 137 1.26 20.92 -7.16
N ARG A 138 1.02 20.98 -8.48
CA ARG A 138 -0.31 21.33 -9.02
C ARG A 138 -1.37 20.30 -8.65
N GLN A 139 -1.02 19.02 -8.72
CA GLN A 139 -1.92 17.94 -8.36
C GLN A 139 -2.21 17.92 -6.85
N ILE A 140 -1.19 18.09 -6.02
CA ILE A 140 -1.37 18.15 -4.56
C ILE A 140 -2.24 19.35 -4.15
N LYS A 141 -2.06 20.53 -4.77
CA LYS A 141 -2.90 21.72 -4.53
C LYS A 141 -4.39 21.51 -4.78
N GLN A 142 -4.74 20.58 -5.67
CA GLN A 142 -6.12 20.27 -6.04
C GLN A 142 -6.77 19.25 -5.10
N LEU A 143 -6.01 18.65 -4.20
CA LEU A 143 -6.55 17.72 -3.21
C LEU A 143 -7.42 18.48 -2.19
N PRO A 144 -8.45 17.82 -1.63
CA PRO A 144 -9.35 18.45 -0.67
C PRO A 144 -8.61 18.90 0.58
N LYS A 145 -8.61 20.22 0.83
CA LYS A 145 -7.98 20.83 2.01
C LYS A 145 -8.80 20.59 3.27
N GLY A 146 -8.13 20.44 4.41
CA GLY A 146 -8.78 20.18 5.72
C GLY A 146 -9.19 18.71 5.94
N ASN A 147 -9.10 17.88 4.91
CA ASN A 147 -9.38 16.45 4.99
C ASN A 147 -8.12 15.67 5.37
N LYS A 148 -8.29 14.61 6.19
CA LYS A 148 -7.23 13.61 6.40
C LYS A 148 -7.14 12.73 5.15
N ILE A 149 -5.95 12.67 4.57
CA ILE A 149 -5.67 11.98 3.32
C ILE A 149 -4.76 10.79 3.59
N CYS A 150 -5.08 9.65 2.99
CA CYS A 150 -4.19 8.51 2.94
C CYS A 150 -3.58 8.36 1.54
N PHE A 151 -2.27 8.39 1.44
CA PHE A 151 -1.53 8.03 0.24
C PHE A 151 -1.27 6.53 0.23
N LEU A 152 -1.74 5.84 -0.81
CA LEU A 152 -1.45 4.42 -1.05
C LEU A 152 -0.45 4.25 -2.18
N SER A 153 0.55 3.40 -1.94
CA SER A 153 1.64 3.15 -2.88
C SER A 153 2.17 1.73 -2.75
N LYS A 154 2.84 1.20 -3.79
CA LYS A 154 3.51 -0.11 -3.70
C LYS A 154 4.76 -0.05 -2.82
N TYR A 155 5.53 1.03 -2.95
CA TYR A 155 6.73 1.34 -2.18
C TYR A 155 6.62 2.76 -1.62
N PRO A 156 7.41 3.14 -0.60
CA PRO A 156 7.43 4.49 -0.08
C PRO A 156 7.50 5.54 -1.18
N LEU A 157 6.76 6.64 -1.00
CA LEU A 157 6.74 7.74 -1.95
C LEU A 157 8.17 8.27 -2.15
N SER A 158 8.48 8.70 -3.37
CA SER A 158 9.76 9.37 -3.62
C SER A 158 9.86 10.67 -2.81
N GLN A 159 11.07 11.11 -2.47
CA GLN A 159 11.32 12.37 -1.79
C GLN A 159 10.59 13.57 -2.44
N GLN A 160 10.53 13.63 -3.77
CA GLN A 160 9.85 14.71 -4.49
C GLN A 160 8.32 14.75 -4.25
N TRP A 161 7.70 13.59 -4.03
CA TRP A 161 6.28 13.52 -3.67
C TRP A 161 6.08 13.92 -2.22
N PHE A 162 6.94 13.43 -1.31
CA PHE A 162 6.92 13.83 0.10
C PHE A 162 7.05 15.35 0.26
N GLN A 163 8.04 15.98 -0.37
CA GLN A 163 8.23 17.43 -0.31
C GLN A 163 7.00 18.19 -0.83
N ALA A 164 6.45 17.78 -1.97
CA ALA A 164 5.25 18.40 -2.52
C ALA A 164 4.03 18.29 -1.59
N ILE A 165 3.92 17.20 -0.82
CA ILE A 165 2.85 17.02 0.16
C ILE A 165 3.07 17.90 1.39
N LEU A 166 4.29 17.88 1.95
CA LEU A 166 4.63 18.66 3.15
C LEU A 166 4.52 20.17 2.94
N GLU A 167 4.82 20.66 1.74
CA GLU A 167 4.66 22.08 1.39
C GLU A 167 3.19 22.54 1.36
N GLU A 168 2.25 21.64 1.06
CA GLU A 168 0.85 22.00 0.78
C GLU A 168 -0.12 21.58 1.89
N PHE A 169 0.24 20.60 2.72
CA PHE A 169 -0.62 20.05 3.76
C PHE A 169 -0.06 20.30 5.16
N SER A 170 -0.82 21.05 5.96
CA SER A 170 -0.60 21.21 7.40
C SER A 170 -1.38 20.20 8.26
N SER A 171 -2.29 19.43 7.65
CA SER A 171 -3.11 18.41 8.33
C SER A 171 -2.41 17.06 8.39
N PRO A 172 -2.84 16.14 9.29
CA PRO A 172 -2.28 14.79 9.36
C PRO A 172 -2.40 14.04 8.04
N VAL A 173 -1.27 13.64 7.46
CA VAL A 173 -1.18 12.81 6.26
C VAL A 173 -0.68 11.43 6.66
N VAL A 174 -1.35 10.40 6.14
CA VAL A 174 -0.92 9.02 6.30
C VAL A 174 -0.44 8.51 4.95
N SER A 175 0.71 7.83 4.92
CA SER A 175 1.21 7.13 3.74
C SER A 175 1.36 5.65 4.07
N ILE A 176 0.64 4.79 3.35
CA ILE A 176 0.74 3.35 3.46
C ILE A 176 1.39 2.80 2.18
N SER A 177 2.49 2.09 2.36
CA SER A 177 3.20 1.37 1.30
C SER A 177 2.98 -0.12 1.45
N LEU A 178 2.76 -0.84 0.35
CA LEU A 178 2.65 -2.31 0.43
C LEU A 178 3.96 -2.97 0.87
N PHE A 179 5.09 -2.50 0.36
CA PHE A 179 6.40 -3.11 0.57
C PHE A 179 7.42 -2.10 1.09
N LEU A 180 8.34 -2.57 1.94
CA LEU A 180 9.58 -1.86 2.21
C LEU A 180 10.44 -1.74 0.93
N PRO A 181 11.29 -0.70 0.83
CA PRO A 181 12.31 -0.63 -0.20
C PRO A 181 13.22 -1.87 -0.15
N PRO A 182 13.68 -2.39 -1.30
CA PRO A 182 14.59 -3.54 -1.34
C PRO A 182 15.93 -3.28 -0.62
N ASP A 183 16.32 -2.01 -0.48
CA ASP A 183 17.61 -1.59 0.10
C ASP A 183 17.57 -1.39 1.63
N CYS A 184 16.44 -1.71 2.29
CA CYS A 184 16.26 -1.60 3.74
C CYS A 184 16.28 -2.96 4.47
N GLN A 185 16.89 -4.00 3.87
CA GLN A 185 17.05 -5.34 4.46
C GLN A 185 18.47 -5.58 4.96
#